data_AF-A0A927H162-F1
#
_entry.id   AF-A0A927H162-F1
#
_cell.length_a   1.000
_cell.length_b   1.000
_cell.length_c   1.000
_cell.angle_alpha   90.00
_cell.angle_beta   90.00
_cell.angle_gamma   90.00
#
_symmetry.space_group_name_H-M   'P 1'
#
loop_
_entity.id
_entity.type
_entity.pdbx_description
1 polymer ?
#
loop_
_entity_poly.entity_id
_entity_poly.type
_entity_poly.pdbx_seq_one_letter_code
_entity_poly.pdbx_strand_id
1 'polypeptide(L)'
;MSEGIVDGERNDSEEVWYDHLRKFVDDGISGFVLFLKNPMFSHPDRIWSNGMTSAELHNLYPVLLGKQMHVGFRQQTNTRPVIHMEKGYLGMQQFVASTAGTFYNARHAITAVLNYGLSGHVNTSTNMHLITREGIHADYLLAWSRIHSQDHFHHPDFLEQPLHELFQRYARLRYRLLPYLYATAHVAARTGMPIARAMPLLYPDDRNCRELSRQYMLGDFLLVAVYTDQVYLPEGNWIDYWTGKRYSGSQWITYTVPAGAGGPLFVRSGAIIPMWRFALHPFHLSRLFKKETGTAYSDYVMAIRMTQAKKLLSAGHKVYETASRCGFKDAGNFSKAFSKYWGIPPASFKAKRE
;
A
#
# COMPACT_ATOMS: atom_id res chain seq x y z
N MET A 1 -4.77 -1.39 27.66
CA MET A 1 -4.16 -2.50 28.42
C MET A 1 -5.30 -3.26 29.05
N SER A 2 -5.41 -4.55 28.79
CA SER A 2 -6.40 -5.42 29.42
C SER A 2 -6.00 -5.63 30.86
N GLU A 3 -6.75 -5.06 31.80
CA GLU A 3 -6.82 -5.66 33.12
C GLU A 3 -7.50 -7.02 32.92
N GLY A 4 -6.68 -8.08 32.89
CA GLY A 4 -7.16 -9.37 33.31
C GLY A 4 -7.48 -9.24 34.78
N ILE A 5 -8.76 -9.09 35.13
CA ILE A 5 -9.22 -9.48 36.46
C ILE A 5 -9.17 -11.00 36.45
N VAL A 6 -8.04 -11.54 36.91
CA VAL A 6 -7.95 -12.91 37.40
C VAL A 6 -7.54 -12.75 38.86
N ASP A 7 -8.50 -13.05 39.74
CA ASP A 7 -8.32 -13.33 41.16
C ASP A 7 -7.38 -12.39 41.95
N GLY A 8 -7.90 -11.23 42.34
CA GLY A 8 -7.61 -10.61 43.65
C GLY A 8 -6.18 -10.20 44.03
N GLU A 9 -5.17 -10.48 43.21
CA GLU A 9 -3.78 -10.14 43.50
C GLU A 9 -3.29 -9.00 42.60
N ARG A 10 -2.80 -7.94 43.24
CA ARG A 10 -2.19 -6.77 42.61
C ARG A 10 -0.84 -7.22 42.04
N ASN A 11 -0.81 -7.57 40.77
CA ASN A 11 0.44 -7.87 40.08
C ASN A 11 1.17 -6.55 39.77
N ASP A 12 2.17 -6.21 40.58
CA ASP A 12 3.01 -5.00 40.45
C ASP A 12 3.93 -5.02 39.21
N SER A 13 3.83 -6.03 38.34
CA SER A 13 4.46 -6.01 37.02
C SER A 13 3.46 -5.52 35.97
N GLU A 14 3.38 -4.20 35.80
CA GLU A 14 2.65 -3.60 34.67
C GLU A 14 3.34 -4.00 33.36
N GLU A 15 2.93 -5.13 32.77
CA GLU A 15 3.42 -5.53 31.44
C GLU A 15 3.02 -4.44 30.43
N VAL A 16 4.03 -3.73 29.94
CA VAL A 16 3.94 -2.76 28.86
C VAL A 16 3.35 -3.48 27.66
N TRP A 17 2.26 -2.98 27.05
CA TRP A 17 1.54 -3.68 25.97
C TRP A 17 2.44 -4.20 24.83
N TYR A 18 3.53 -3.51 24.54
CA TYR A 18 4.51 -3.95 23.54
C TYR A 18 5.24 -5.24 23.95
N ASP A 19 5.52 -5.46 25.24
CA ASP A 19 6.23 -6.65 25.71
C ASP A 19 5.45 -7.93 25.39
N HIS A 20 4.13 -7.90 25.51
CA HIS A 20 3.25 -8.98 25.06
C HIS A 20 3.40 -9.30 23.56
N LEU A 21 3.75 -8.31 22.75
CA LEU A 21 3.84 -8.42 21.30
C LEU A 21 5.24 -8.84 20.80
N ARG A 22 6.26 -8.82 21.66
CA ARG A 22 7.66 -9.13 21.28
C ARG A 22 7.78 -10.49 20.61
N LYS A 23 7.11 -11.50 21.16
CA LYS A 23 7.06 -12.86 20.60
C LYS A 23 6.59 -12.90 19.14
N PHE A 24 5.60 -12.08 18.77
CA PHE A 24 5.10 -12.04 17.40
C PHE A 24 6.10 -11.35 16.45
N VAL A 25 6.85 -10.38 16.96
CA VAL A 25 7.95 -9.76 16.21
C VAL A 25 9.08 -10.76 16.02
N ASP A 26 9.40 -11.57 17.03
CA ASP A 26 10.37 -12.67 16.93
C ASP A 26 9.91 -13.74 15.91
N ASP A 27 8.60 -13.98 15.79
CA ASP A 27 7.98 -14.83 14.76
C ASP A 27 7.97 -14.20 13.35
N GLY A 28 8.40 -12.95 13.19
CA GLY A 28 8.59 -12.28 11.89
C GLY A 28 7.58 -11.17 11.55
N ILE A 29 6.71 -10.76 12.48
CA ILE A 29 5.84 -9.59 12.26
C ILE A 29 6.68 -8.33 12.05
N SER A 30 6.44 -7.66 10.90
CA SER A 30 7.23 -6.50 10.45
C SER A 30 6.51 -5.15 10.58
N GLY A 31 5.30 -5.14 11.15
CA GLY A 31 4.51 -3.92 11.33
C GLY A 31 3.16 -4.18 11.98
N PHE A 32 2.50 -3.11 12.42
CA PHE A 32 1.23 -3.17 13.16
C PHE A 32 0.19 -2.22 12.57
N VAL A 33 -1.06 -2.66 12.59
CA VAL A 33 -2.23 -1.80 12.41
C VAL A 33 -3.01 -1.80 13.72
N LEU A 34 -3.09 -0.65 14.38
CA LEU A 34 -3.73 -0.48 15.68
C LEU A 34 -5.16 0.01 15.50
N PHE A 35 -6.12 -0.89 15.71
CA PHE A 35 -7.55 -0.58 15.67
C PHE A 35 -8.10 -0.41 17.09
N LEU A 36 -8.58 0.79 17.41
CA LEU A 36 -9.11 1.13 18.74
C LEU A 36 -10.62 1.36 18.67
N LYS A 37 -11.43 0.34 18.98
CA LYS A 37 -12.90 0.51 18.95
C LYS A 37 -13.37 1.50 20.01
N ASN A 38 -12.97 1.30 21.26
CA ASN A 38 -13.13 2.25 22.37
C ASN A 38 -11.84 2.20 23.20
N PRO A 39 -10.89 3.13 23.02
CA PRO A 39 -9.58 3.02 23.64
C PRO A 39 -9.64 2.94 25.16
N MET A 40 -10.70 3.52 25.73
CA MET A 40 -10.93 3.59 27.16
C MET A 40 -12.41 3.37 27.41
N PHE A 41 -12.81 2.16 27.84
CA PHE A 41 -14.14 1.97 28.41
C PHE A 41 -14.32 2.99 29.54
N SER A 42 -15.27 3.90 29.37
CA SER A 42 -15.50 4.99 30.32
C SER A 42 -16.04 4.40 31.62
N HIS A 43 -15.18 4.31 32.62
CA HIS A 43 -15.59 4.08 34.00
C HIS A 43 -15.38 5.38 34.77
N PRO A 44 -16.45 6.00 35.30
CA PRO A 44 -16.39 7.32 35.92
C PRO A 44 -15.41 7.39 37.10
N ASP A 45 -15.29 6.28 37.84
CA ASP A 45 -14.48 6.22 39.06
C ASP A 45 -13.08 5.61 38.84
N ARG A 46 -12.73 5.26 37.59
CA ARG A 46 -11.41 4.68 37.30
C ARG A 46 -10.35 5.76 37.28
N ILE A 47 -9.37 5.60 38.16
CA ILE A 47 -8.10 6.32 38.19
C ILE A 47 -6.99 5.41 37.68
N TRP A 48 -6.23 5.88 36.70
CA TRP A 48 -5.11 5.14 36.10
C TRP A 48 -3.83 5.32 36.93
N SER A 49 -2.79 4.51 36.69
CA SER A 49 -1.56 4.53 37.49
C SER A 49 -0.82 5.87 37.49
N ASN A 50 -1.08 6.72 36.49
CA ASN A 50 -0.59 8.09 36.42
C ASN A 50 -1.49 9.14 37.12
N GLY A 51 -2.51 8.70 37.85
CA GLY A 51 -3.46 9.56 38.58
C GLY A 51 -4.55 10.19 37.71
N MET A 52 -4.54 10.00 36.40
CA MET A 52 -5.55 10.57 35.50
C MET A 52 -6.84 9.75 35.55
N THR A 53 -7.97 10.44 35.42
CA THR A 53 -9.28 9.84 35.18
C THR A 53 -9.37 9.27 33.76
N SER A 54 -10.35 8.41 33.51
CA SER A 54 -10.61 7.91 32.16
C SER A 54 -10.98 9.02 31.16
N ALA A 55 -11.57 10.13 31.63
CA ALA A 55 -11.92 11.26 30.78
C ALA A 55 -10.67 12.05 30.32
N GLU A 56 -9.74 12.31 31.24
CA GLU A 56 -8.50 13.03 30.93
C GLU A 56 -7.58 12.23 30.01
N LEU A 57 -7.53 10.90 30.20
CA LEU A 57 -6.67 10.03 29.41
C LEU A 57 -7.31 9.66 28.05
N HIS A 58 -8.61 9.87 27.84
CA HIS A 58 -9.37 9.38 26.68
C HIS A 58 -8.67 9.62 25.33
N ASN A 59 -8.25 10.86 25.09
CA ASN A 59 -7.56 11.26 23.86
C ASN A 59 -6.04 11.08 23.96
N LEU A 60 -5.45 11.09 25.16
CA LEU A 60 -4.02 10.91 25.34
C LEU A 60 -3.59 9.45 25.17
N TYR A 61 -4.45 8.49 25.52
CA TYR A 61 -4.16 7.06 25.46
C TYR A 61 -3.66 6.59 24.08
N PRO A 62 -4.31 6.94 22.95
CA PRO A 62 -3.77 6.65 21.62
C PRO A 62 -2.32 7.08 21.40
N VAL A 63 -1.92 8.25 21.93
CA VAL A 63 -0.55 8.77 21.81
C VAL A 63 0.42 7.92 22.62
N LEU A 64 0.04 7.56 23.86
CA LEU A 64 0.85 6.72 24.73
C LEU A 64 1.04 5.32 24.14
N LEU A 65 -0.03 4.71 23.64
CA LEU A 65 0.01 3.42 22.96
C LEU A 65 0.90 3.48 21.71
N GLY A 66 0.69 4.48 20.84
CA GLY A 66 1.50 4.65 19.63
C GLY A 66 2.98 4.84 19.96
N LYS A 67 3.31 5.64 20.98
CA LYS A 67 4.68 5.85 21.47
C LYS A 67 5.30 4.56 22.00
N GLN A 68 4.59 3.83 22.85
CA GLN A 68 5.04 2.57 23.44
C GLN A 68 5.35 1.53 22.35
N MET A 69 4.43 1.37 21.39
CA MET A 69 4.61 0.49 20.23
C MET A 69 5.81 0.90 19.37
N HIS A 70 5.96 2.19 19.09
CA HIS A 70 7.07 2.71 18.29
C HIS A 70 8.43 2.47 18.96
N VAL A 71 8.56 2.84 20.24
CA VAL A 71 9.81 2.72 20.99
C VAL A 71 10.20 1.26 21.15
N GLY A 72 9.26 0.40 21.57
CA GLY A 72 9.50 -1.02 21.74
C GLY A 72 9.92 -1.72 20.45
N PHE A 73 9.18 -1.48 19.35
CA PHE A 73 9.52 -2.09 18.05
C PHE A 73 10.89 -1.67 17.56
N ARG A 74 11.22 -0.39 17.72
CA ARG A 74 12.53 0.14 17.33
C ARG A 74 13.65 -0.44 18.18
N GLN A 75 13.43 -0.62 19.49
CA GLN A 75 14.43 -1.21 20.38
C GLN A 75 14.68 -2.68 20.09
N GLN A 76 13.63 -3.47 19.81
CA GLN A 76 13.78 -4.90 19.51
C GLN A 76 14.41 -5.14 18.13
N THR A 77 13.98 -4.41 17.10
CA THR A 77 14.36 -4.70 15.70
C THR A 77 15.49 -3.84 15.17
N ASN A 78 15.79 -2.70 15.80
CA ASN A 78 16.67 -1.65 15.26
C ASN A 78 16.26 -1.17 13.85
N THR A 79 14.97 -1.26 13.50
CA THR A 79 14.42 -0.78 12.22
C THR A 79 13.45 0.39 12.42
N ARG A 80 12.97 0.98 11.32
CA ARG A 80 11.91 2.00 11.37
C ARG A 80 10.57 1.31 11.61
N PRO A 81 9.85 1.61 12.70
CA PRO A 81 8.55 1.01 12.95
C PRO A 81 7.53 1.36 11.87
N VAL A 82 6.82 0.36 11.35
CA VAL A 82 5.67 0.53 10.46
C VAL A 82 4.41 0.31 11.28
N ILE A 83 3.84 1.40 11.79
CA ILE A 83 2.65 1.37 12.64
C ILE A 83 1.61 2.31 12.05
N HIS A 84 0.40 1.80 11.81
CA HIS A 84 -0.74 2.58 11.34
C HIS A 84 -1.82 2.66 12.40
N MET A 85 -2.42 3.83 12.58
CA MET A 85 -3.42 4.07 13.61
C MET A 85 -4.53 5.03 13.13
N GLU A 86 -5.79 4.69 13.42
CA GLU A 86 -6.95 5.47 12.96
C GLU A 86 -7.33 6.59 13.92
N LYS A 87 -7.29 6.29 15.21
CA LYS A 87 -7.68 7.21 16.28
C LYS A 87 -6.45 7.76 16.97
N GLY A 88 -6.45 9.05 17.23
CA GLY A 88 -5.28 9.73 17.73
C GLY A 88 -5.59 11.06 18.38
N TYR A 89 -4.52 11.72 18.79
CA TYR A 89 -4.53 13.07 19.33
C TYR A 89 -3.23 13.78 18.96
N LEU A 90 -3.11 15.04 19.37
CA LEU A 90 -1.94 15.87 19.11
C LEU A 90 -0.64 15.15 19.49
N GLY A 91 0.32 15.14 18.56
CA GLY A 91 1.65 14.56 18.77
C GLY A 91 1.77 13.09 18.35
N MET A 92 0.66 12.39 18.07
CA MET A 92 0.67 11.00 17.63
C MET A 92 1.49 10.78 16.34
N GLN A 93 1.50 11.76 15.42
CA GLN A 93 2.21 11.71 14.15
C GLN A 93 3.74 11.50 14.28
N GLN A 94 4.31 11.72 15.47
CA GLN A 94 5.72 11.47 15.74
C GLN A 94 6.04 9.98 15.82
N PHE A 95 5.04 9.14 16.13
CA PHE A 95 5.23 7.73 16.45
C PHE A 95 4.64 6.80 15.39
N VAL A 96 3.53 7.19 14.76
CA VAL A 96 2.76 6.32 13.87
C VAL A 96 2.27 7.05 12.62
N ALA A 97 2.06 6.31 11.54
CA ALA A 97 1.32 6.78 10.38
C ALA A 97 -0.18 6.76 10.66
N SER A 98 -0.92 7.68 10.04
CA SER A 98 -2.36 7.80 10.26
C SER A 98 -3.16 7.10 9.16
N THR A 99 -4.36 6.69 9.51
CA THR A 99 -5.32 6.15 8.56
C THR A 99 -6.68 6.75 8.81
N ALA A 100 -7.32 7.21 7.74
CA ALA A 100 -8.68 7.69 7.80
C ALA A 100 -9.71 6.54 7.96
N GLY A 101 -9.27 5.29 7.78
CA GLY A 101 -10.07 4.07 8.00
C GLY A 101 -10.87 3.63 6.76
N THR A 102 -11.92 2.85 7.00
CA THR A 102 -12.88 2.47 5.95
C THR A 102 -13.99 3.50 5.86
N PHE A 103 -14.24 4.00 4.65
CA PHE A 103 -15.43 4.82 4.38
C PHE A 103 -16.34 4.10 3.40
N TYR A 104 -17.62 4.04 3.72
CA TYR A 104 -18.65 3.66 2.75
C TYR A 104 -18.79 4.71 1.64
N ASN A 105 -18.40 5.96 1.93
CA ASN A 105 -18.28 7.02 0.94
C ASN A 105 -16.82 7.42 0.78
N ALA A 106 -16.18 6.94 -0.29
CA ALA A 106 -14.77 7.18 -0.55
C ALA A 106 -14.42 8.67 -0.81
N ARG A 107 -15.40 9.55 -1.07
CA ARG A 107 -15.15 11.01 -1.14
C ARG A 107 -14.83 11.60 0.24
N HIS A 108 -15.54 11.14 1.27
CA HIS A 108 -15.26 11.54 2.65
C HIS A 108 -13.87 11.09 3.10
N ALA A 109 -13.40 9.94 2.60
CA ALA A 109 -12.06 9.45 2.86
C ALA A 109 -10.97 10.44 2.43
N ILE A 110 -11.11 11.01 1.23
CA ILE A 110 -10.15 11.99 0.71
C ILE A 110 -10.19 13.26 1.52
N THR A 111 -11.39 13.76 1.83
CA THR A 111 -11.55 14.94 2.68
C THR A 111 -10.88 14.73 4.05
N ALA A 112 -11.06 13.56 4.66
CA ALA A 112 -10.42 13.20 5.91
C ALA A 112 -8.89 13.18 5.79
N VAL A 113 -8.33 12.55 4.74
CA VAL A 113 -6.87 12.55 4.50
C VAL A 113 -6.31 13.96 4.39
N LEU A 114 -7.01 14.87 3.70
CA LEU A 114 -6.58 16.27 3.57
C LEU A 114 -6.66 17.02 4.90
N ASN A 115 -7.70 16.80 5.70
CA ASN A 115 -7.82 17.38 7.04
C ASN A 115 -6.75 16.87 8.01
N TYR A 116 -6.41 15.57 7.93
CA TYR A 116 -5.27 15.00 8.66
C TYR A 116 -3.98 15.74 8.28
N GLY A 117 -3.75 15.95 6.99
CA GLY A 117 -2.60 16.71 6.48
C GLY A 117 -2.53 18.12 7.07
N LEU A 118 -3.64 18.87 7.03
CA LEU A 118 -3.74 20.21 7.64
C LEU A 118 -3.51 20.19 9.16
N SER A 119 -3.76 19.05 9.82
CA SER A 119 -3.59 18.85 11.26
C SER A 119 -2.21 18.26 11.64
N GLY A 120 -1.24 18.26 10.72
CA GLY A 120 0.12 17.78 10.97
C GLY A 120 0.30 16.26 10.81
N HIS A 121 -0.73 15.52 10.43
CA HIS A 121 -0.64 14.09 10.10
C HIS A 121 -0.24 13.91 8.63
N VAL A 122 1.06 14.05 8.39
CA VAL A 122 1.63 14.17 7.05
C VAL A 122 1.67 12.87 6.24
N ASN A 123 1.56 11.74 6.93
CA ASN A 123 1.66 10.39 6.39
C ASN A 123 0.35 9.63 6.65
N THR A 124 -0.65 9.97 5.84
CA THR A 124 -2.04 9.50 6.02
C THR A 124 -2.53 8.76 4.78
N SER A 125 -3.29 7.68 4.99
CA SER A 125 -3.91 6.86 3.95
C SER A 125 -5.37 6.56 4.29
N THR A 126 -6.11 5.97 3.36
CA THR A 126 -7.40 5.31 3.62
C THR A 126 -7.28 3.82 3.27
N ASN A 127 -8.36 3.06 3.41
CA ASN A 127 -8.51 1.75 2.78
C ASN A 127 -8.95 1.93 1.32
N MET A 128 -8.34 1.17 0.40
CA MET A 128 -8.62 1.25 -1.03
C MET A 128 -10.02 0.76 -1.37
N HIS A 129 -10.77 1.55 -2.15
CA HIS A 129 -12.06 1.15 -2.69
C HIS A 129 -11.89 0.43 -4.05
N LEU A 130 -11.44 -0.82 -4.00
CA LEU A 130 -11.00 -1.63 -5.15
C LEU A 130 -12.07 -1.90 -6.23
N ILE A 131 -13.35 -1.75 -5.89
CA ILE A 131 -14.46 -2.05 -6.79
C ILE A 131 -14.82 -0.91 -7.74
N THR A 132 -14.05 0.19 -7.72
CA THR A 132 -14.23 1.33 -8.63
C THR A 132 -12.90 1.78 -9.21
N ARG A 133 -12.95 2.44 -10.38
CA ARG A 133 -11.76 2.96 -11.06
C ARG A 133 -11.17 4.13 -10.28
N GLU A 134 -12.03 4.99 -9.77
CA GLU A 134 -11.72 6.16 -8.95
C GLU A 134 -11.07 5.77 -7.62
N GLY A 135 -11.54 4.69 -6.99
CA GLY A 135 -10.96 4.15 -5.76
C GLY A 135 -9.54 3.63 -5.93
N ILE A 136 -9.29 2.89 -7.03
CA ILE A 136 -7.93 2.46 -7.41
C ILE A 136 -7.05 3.70 -7.66
N HIS A 137 -7.54 4.68 -8.42
CA HIS A 137 -6.78 5.89 -8.73
C HIS A 137 -6.41 6.70 -7.49
N ALA A 138 -7.38 6.89 -6.59
CA ALA A 138 -7.19 7.69 -5.39
C ALA A 138 -6.13 7.08 -4.47
N ASP A 139 -6.30 5.81 -4.07
CA ASP A 139 -5.47 5.19 -3.04
C ASP A 139 -4.04 4.90 -3.51
N TYR A 140 -3.85 4.59 -4.81
CA TYR A 140 -2.50 4.44 -5.37
C TYR A 140 -1.68 5.75 -5.35
N LEU A 141 -2.36 6.89 -5.27
CA LEU A 141 -1.78 8.23 -5.26
C LEU A 141 -1.84 8.91 -3.88
N LEU A 142 -2.05 8.14 -2.81
CA LEU A 142 -1.87 8.59 -1.42
C LEU A 142 -0.49 8.20 -0.87
N ALA A 143 -0.20 8.60 0.38
CA ALA A 143 1.06 8.28 1.05
C ALA A 143 1.32 6.77 1.13
N TRP A 144 0.30 5.99 1.47
CA TRP A 144 0.29 4.53 1.41
C TRP A 144 -0.83 4.04 0.51
N SER A 145 -0.73 2.79 0.05
CA SER A 145 -1.85 2.12 -0.60
C SER A 145 -2.15 0.86 0.16
N ARG A 146 -3.40 0.68 0.57
CA ARG A 146 -3.78 -0.36 1.53
C ARG A 146 -5.03 -1.07 1.09
N ILE A 147 -4.89 -2.37 0.89
CA ILE A 147 -5.99 -3.30 0.68
C ILE A 147 -6.40 -3.79 2.05
N HIS A 148 -7.70 -3.73 2.33
CA HIS A 148 -8.25 -4.11 3.62
C HIS A 148 -9.48 -4.97 3.40
N SER A 149 -9.50 -6.16 3.99
CA SER A 149 -10.53 -7.17 3.77
C SER A 149 -11.40 -7.45 5.02
N GLN A 150 -11.59 -6.45 5.90
CA GLN A 150 -12.35 -6.63 7.14
C GLN A 150 -13.81 -6.99 6.90
N ASP A 151 -14.49 -6.25 6.01
CA ASP A 151 -15.92 -6.45 5.76
C ASP A 151 -16.18 -7.40 4.58
N HIS A 152 -15.26 -7.45 3.61
CA HIS A 152 -15.36 -8.30 2.42
C HIS A 152 -13.97 -8.74 1.95
N PHE A 153 -13.88 -9.83 1.20
CA PHE A 153 -12.62 -10.28 0.64
C PHE A 153 -12.21 -9.44 -0.58
N HIS A 154 -11.30 -8.48 -0.37
CA HIS A 154 -10.89 -7.49 -1.38
C HIS A 154 -9.58 -7.85 -2.11
N HIS A 155 -9.33 -9.13 -2.38
CA HIS A 155 -8.08 -9.53 -3.01
C HIS A 155 -8.08 -9.21 -4.54
N PRO A 156 -7.04 -8.56 -5.10
CA PRO A 156 -7.02 -8.11 -6.50
C PRO A 156 -7.25 -9.19 -7.54
N ASP A 157 -6.82 -10.42 -7.26
CA ASP A 157 -7.00 -11.57 -8.17
C ASP A 157 -8.47 -11.91 -8.45
N PHE A 158 -9.41 -11.44 -7.63
CA PHE A 158 -10.85 -11.64 -7.84
C PHE A 158 -11.53 -10.46 -8.54
N LEU A 159 -10.77 -9.44 -8.95
CA LEU A 159 -11.34 -8.34 -9.72
C LEU A 159 -11.67 -8.80 -11.14
N GLU A 160 -12.84 -8.37 -11.63
CA GLU A 160 -13.23 -8.55 -13.03
C GLU A 160 -12.33 -7.76 -13.98
N GLN A 161 -12.31 -8.17 -15.25
CA GLN A 161 -11.20 -7.86 -16.17
C GLN A 161 -10.99 -6.41 -16.63
N PRO A 162 -11.84 -5.38 -16.49
CA PRO A 162 -11.34 -4.00 -16.65
C PRO A 162 -10.66 -3.48 -15.38
N LEU A 163 -11.10 -3.90 -14.18
CA LEU A 163 -10.56 -3.41 -12.91
C LEU A 163 -9.23 -4.08 -12.55
N HIS A 164 -9.07 -5.37 -12.86
CA HIS A 164 -7.80 -6.06 -12.65
C HIS A 164 -6.67 -5.42 -13.47
N GLU A 165 -6.88 -5.14 -14.75
CA GLU A 165 -5.89 -4.46 -15.59
C GLU A 165 -5.55 -3.06 -15.07
N LEU A 166 -6.57 -2.30 -14.65
CA LEU A 166 -6.39 -0.97 -14.06
C LEU A 166 -5.58 -1.04 -12.76
N PHE A 167 -5.90 -1.99 -11.87
CA PHE A 167 -5.16 -2.24 -10.64
C PHE A 167 -3.69 -2.50 -10.93
N GLN A 168 -3.38 -3.41 -11.86
CA GLN A 168 -1.99 -3.70 -12.25
C GLN A 168 -1.28 -2.45 -12.81
N ARG A 169 -1.98 -1.65 -13.63
CA ARG A 169 -1.43 -0.41 -14.18
C ARG A 169 -1.07 0.59 -13.08
N TYR A 170 -1.95 0.79 -12.10
CA TYR A 170 -1.68 1.71 -10.99
C TYR A 170 -0.64 1.17 -10.00
N ALA A 171 -0.63 -0.14 -9.74
CA ALA A 171 0.45 -0.79 -9.00
C ALA A 171 1.80 -0.51 -9.65
N ARG A 172 1.89 -0.70 -10.98
CA ARG A 172 3.10 -0.37 -11.75
C ARG A 172 3.47 1.10 -11.60
N LEU A 173 2.50 2.00 -11.76
CA LEU A 173 2.73 3.43 -11.64
C LEU A 173 3.29 3.80 -10.25
N ARG A 174 2.64 3.36 -9.17
CA ARG A 174 3.06 3.64 -7.80
C ARG A 174 4.48 3.17 -7.53
N TYR A 175 4.81 1.94 -7.90
CA TYR A 175 6.16 1.40 -7.70
C TYR A 175 7.22 2.16 -8.49
N ARG A 176 6.89 2.62 -9.70
CA ARG A 176 7.76 3.52 -10.46
C ARG A 176 7.91 4.87 -9.76
N LEU A 177 6.84 5.41 -9.17
CA LEU A 177 6.86 6.69 -8.44
C LEU A 177 7.51 6.62 -7.05
N LEU A 178 7.98 5.47 -6.56
CA LEU A 178 8.58 5.35 -5.24
C LEU A 178 9.71 6.36 -4.95
N PRO A 179 10.62 6.71 -5.89
CA PRO A 179 11.61 7.75 -5.65
C PRO A 179 10.98 9.12 -5.35
N TYR A 180 9.94 9.49 -6.12
CA TYR A 180 9.20 10.73 -5.93
C TYR A 180 8.40 10.73 -4.61
N LEU A 181 7.69 9.64 -4.33
CA LEU A 181 6.91 9.48 -3.10
C LEU A 181 7.81 9.50 -1.86
N TYR A 182 8.96 8.83 -1.91
CA TYR A 182 9.90 8.79 -0.79
C TYR A 182 10.60 10.13 -0.57
N ALA A 183 10.93 10.87 -1.64
CA ALA A 183 11.41 12.25 -1.52
C ALA A 183 10.35 13.15 -0.89
N THR A 184 9.08 12.99 -1.28
CA THR A 184 7.95 13.72 -0.67
C THR A 184 7.79 13.36 0.81
N ALA A 185 7.90 12.09 1.16
CA ALA A 185 7.85 11.62 2.54
C ALA A 185 9.04 12.13 3.39
N HIS A 186 10.20 12.32 2.78
CA HIS A 186 11.35 12.93 3.44
C HIS A 186 11.09 14.41 3.79
N VAL A 187 10.54 15.19 2.85
CA VAL A 187 10.12 16.57 3.11
C VAL A 187 9.09 16.61 4.24
N ALA A 188 8.11 15.71 4.19
CA ALA A 188 7.09 15.58 5.23
C ALA A 188 7.68 15.35 6.62
N ALA A 189 8.61 14.41 6.75
CA ALA A 189 9.29 14.12 8.02
C ALA A 189 10.16 15.28 8.53
N ARG A 190 10.68 16.13 7.64
CA ARG A 190 11.56 17.25 7.99
C ARG A 190 10.83 18.55 8.32
N THR A 191 9.66 18.77 7.73
CA THR A 191 8.99 20.08 7.72
C THR A 191 7.56 20.06 8.24
N GLY A 192 6.94 18.88 8.34
CA GLY A 192 5.50 18.80 8.59
C GLY A 192 4.63 19.06 7.36
N MET A 193 5.20 19.24 6.16
CA MET A 193 4.42 19.37 4.92
C MET A 193 3.80 18.02 4.52
N PRO A 194 2.47 17.89 4.36
CA PRO A 194 1.84 16.62 4.02
C PRO A 194 2.29 16.02 2.68
N ILE A 195 2.16 14.70 2.55
CA ILE A 195 2.39 14.02 1.26
C ILE A 195 1.25 14.31 0.28
N ALA A 196 0.01 14.15 0.73
CA ALA A 196 -1.19 14.62 0.03
C ALA A 196 -1.56 15.99 0.60
N ARG A 197 -1.41 17.03 -0.23
CA ARG A 197 -1.47 18.43 0.18
C ARG A 197 -2.77 19.04 -0.32
N ALA A 198 -3.60 19.49 0.61
CA ALA A 198 -4.83 20.20 0.28
C ALA A 198 -4.50 21.43 -0.58
N MET A 199 -5.31 21.70 -1.59
CA MET A 199 -5.13 22.89 -2.45
C MET A 199 -5.03 24.21 -1.67
N PRO A 200 -5.83 24.49 -0.62
CA PRO A 200 -5.70 25.75 0.14
C PRO A 200 -4.40 25.87 0.93
N LEU A 201 -3.71 24.76 1.22
CA LEU A 201 -2.41 24.78 1.88
C LEU A 201 -1.31 25.32 0.95
N LEU A 202 -1.40 25.01 -0.34
CA LEU A 202 -0.38 25.40 -1.33
C LEU A 202 -0.70 26.69 -2.08
N TYR A 203 -1.99 27.02 -2.18
CA TYR A 203 -2.49 28.19 -2.88
C TYR A 203 -3.45 28.97 -1.99
N PRO A 204 -2.98 29.51 -0.84
CA PRO A 204 -3.85 30.16 0.16
C PRO A 204 -4.54 31.41 -0.38
N ASP A 205 -3.90 32.11 -1.32
CA ASP A 205 -4.41 33.35 -1.92
C ASP A 205 -5.37 33.10 -3.09
N ASP A 206 -5.40 31.89 -3.64
CA ASP A 206 -6.30 31.52 -4.73
C ASP A 206 -7.66 31.11 -4.17
N ARG A 207 -8.67 31.97 -4.37
CA ARG A 207 -10.03 31.73 -3.89
C ARG A 207 -10.66 30.46 -4.46
N ASN A 208 -10.28 30.05 -5.67
CA ASN A 208 -10.80 28.82 -6.28
C ASN A 208 -10.29 27.55 -5.58
N CYS A 209 -9.20 27.65 -4.83
CA CYS A 209 -8.59 26.51 -4.13
C CYS A 209 -9.21 26.22 -2.75
N ARG A 210 -10.00 27.14 -2.18
CA ARG A 210 -10.44 27.10 -0.76
C ARG A 210 -11.29 25.87 -0.42
N GLU A 211 -12.24 25.54 -1.28
CA GLU A 211 -13.26 24.51 -1.04
C GLU A 211 -12.98 23.20 -1.81
N LEU A 212 -11.76 23.02 -2.33
CA LEU A 212 -11.39 21.84 -3.12
C LEU A 212 -11.11 20.64 -2.22
N SER A 213 -12.13 19.81 -1.98
CA SER A 213 -12.03 18.58 -1.17
C SER A 213 -11.78 17.29 -1.97
N ARG A 214 -11.87 17.40 -3.31
CA ARG A 214 -11.73 16.28 -4.27
C ARG A 214 -10.52 16.42 -5.19
N GLN A 215 -9.63 17.34 -4.85
CA GLN A 215 -8.42 17.64 -5.59
C GLN A 215 -7.30 17.95 -4.60
N TYR A 216 -6.10 17.47 -4.85
CA TYR A 216 -4.93 17.73 -4.02
C TYR A 216 -3.65 17.66 -4.82
N MET A 217 -2.58 18.22 -4.26
CA MET A 217 -1.23 18.01 -4.78
C MET A 217 -0.60 16.81 -4.07
N LEU A 218 -0.18 15.81 -4.82
CA LEU A 218 0.70 14.76 -4.34
C LEU A 218 2.15 15.25 -4.48
N GLY A 219 2.75 15.65 -3.37
CA GLY A 219 4.02 16.37 -3.37
C GLY A 219 3.91 17.73 -4.09
N ASP A 220 4.98 18.16 -4.74
CA ASP A 220 5.08 19.49 -5.36
C ASP A 220 4.53 19.57 -6.79
N PHE A 221 4.47 18.43 -7.49
CA PHE A 221 4.37 18.43 -8.95
C PHE A 221 3.20 17.64 -9.54
N LEU A 222 2.53 16.78 -8.77
CA LEU A 222 1.42 15.98 -9.26
C LEU A 222 0.10 16.52 -8.68
N LEU A 223 -0.81 16.98 -9.53
CA LEU A 223 -2.17 17.32 -9.14
C LEU A 223 -3.06 16.12 -9.42
N VAL A 224 -3.76 15.67 -8.37
CA VAL A 224 -4.64 14.52 -8.40
C VAL A 224 -6.06 15.01 -8.13
N ALA A 225 -7.01 14.64 -8.99
CA ALA A 225 -8.43 14.84 -8.74
C ALA A 225 -9.16 13.49 -8.69
N VAL A 226 -10.15 13.37 -7.81
CA VAL A 226 -10.78 12.09 -7.48
C VAL A 226 -12.28 12.26 -7.31
N TYR A 227 -13.08 11.36 -7.88
CA TYR A 227 -14.54 11.41 -7.82
C TYR A 227 -15.16 12.74 -8.30
N THR A 228 -14.51 13.39 -9.27
CA THR A 228 -14.94 14.63 -9.91
C THR A 228 -14.43 14.68 -11.35
N ASP A 229 -15.22 15.26 -12.25
CA ASP A 229 -14.84 15.63 -13.61
C ASP A 229 -14.45 17.12 -13.70
N GLN A 230 -14.89 17.95 -12.75
CA GLN A 230 -14.46 19.34 -12.60
C GLN A 230 -13.11 19.42 -11.89
N VAL A 231 -12.09 19.89 -12.59
CA VAL A 231 -10.72 20.07 -12.10
C VAL A 231 -10.33 21.54 -12.24
N TYR A 232 -9.83 22.14 -11.16
CA TYR A 232 -9.25 23.48 -11.22
C TYR A 232 -7.73 23.37 -11.32
N LEU A 233 -7.13 23.93 -12.36
CA LEU A 233 -5.69 24.04 -12.46
C LEU A 233 -5.24 25.39 -11.91
N PRO A 234 -4.43 25.45 -10.84
CA PRO A 234 -3.86 26.70 -10.34
C PRO A 234 -2.90 27.33 -11.35
N GLU A 235 -2.43 28.54 -11.05
CA GLU A 235 -1.46 29.27 -11.88
C GLU A 235 -0.26 28.40 -12.30
N GLY A 236 0.12 28.51 -13.57
CA GLY A 236 1.24 27.81 -14.16
C GLY A 236 0.87 27.14 -15.48
N ASN A 237 1.63 26.12 -15.86
CA ASN A 237 1.31 25.27 -17.01
C ASN A 237 1.27 23.82 -16.54
N TRP A 238 0.35 23.04 -17.09
CA TRP A 238 0.07 21.69 -16.66
C TRP A 238 0.03 20.74 -17.84
N ILE A 239 0.41 19.49 -17.60
CA ILE A 239 0.43 18.41 -18.59
C ILE A 239 -0.43 17.29 -18.02
N ASP A 240 -1.45 16.88 -18.76
CA ASP A 240 -2.21 15.68 -18.45
C ASP A 240 -1.28 14.45 -18.55
N TYR A 241 -1.13 13.73 -17.44
CA TYR A 241 -0.22 12.59 -17.33
C TYR A 241 -0.59 11.44 -18.27
N TRP A 242 -1.88 11.28 -18.57
CA TRP A 242 -2.41 10.18 -19.37
C TRP A 242 -2.35 10.47 -20.86
N THR A 243 -2.66 11.70 -21.26
CA THR A 243 -2.79 12.08 -22.68
C THR A 243 -1.62 12.89 -23.22
N GLY A 244 -0.81 13.49 -22.34
CA GLY A 244 0.26 14.43 -22.72
C GLY A 244 -0.24 15.81 -23.15
N LYS A 245 -1.56 16.04 -23.13
CA LYS A 245 -2.16 17.33 -23.49
C LYS A 245 -1.72 18.41 -22.50
N ARG A 246 -1.39 19.58 -23.02
CA ARG A 246 -0.95 20.76 -22.25
C ARG A 246 -2.13 21.68 -21.97
N TYR A 247 -2.12 22.29 -20.79
CA TYR A 247 -3.10 23.26 -20.33
C TYR A 247 -2.39 24.44 -19.67
N SER A 248 -2.91 25.66 -19.86
CA SER A 248 -2.57 26.79 -19.00
C SER A 248 -3.26 26.64 -17.64
N GLY A 249 -2.73 27.31 -16.62
CA GLY A 249 -3.32 27.35 -15.28
C GLY A 249 -4.45 28.37 -15.16
N SER A 250 -4.85 28.61 -13.91
CA SER A 250 -5.91 29.54 -13.51
C SER A 250 -7.24 29.31 -14.23
N GLN A 251 -7.59 28.04 -14.47
CA GLN A 251 -8.81 27.68 -15.19
C GLN A 251 -9.46 26.40 -14.68
N TRP A 252 -10.76 26.30 -14.90
CA TRP A 252 -11.54 25.09 -14.70
C TRP A 252 -11.57 24.23 -15.97
N ILE A 253 -11.50 22.92 -15.79
CA ILE A 253 -11.58 21.92 -16.84
C ILE A 253 -12.68 20.92 -16.50
N THR A 254 -13.61 20.72 -17.43
CA THR A 254 -14.46 19.52 -17.45
C THR A 254 -13.68 18.39 -18.10
N TYR A 255 -13.29 17.39 -17.31
CA TYR A 255 -12.34 16.36 -17.70
C TYR A 255 -13.03 15.02 -17.97
N THR A 256 -12.77 14.44 -19.15
CA THR A 256 -13.21 13.09 -19.49
C THR A 256 -12.09 12.09 -19.18
N VAL A 257 -12.33 11.17 -18.26
CA VAL A 257 -11.33 10.16 -17.85
C VAL A 257 -11.10 9.13 -18.96
N PRO A 258 -9.86 8.96 -19.47
CA PRO A 258 -9.56 7.95 -20.49
C PRO A 258 -9.81 6.51 -20.01
N ALA A 259 -10.09 5.58 -20.93
CA ALA A 259 -10.42 4.18 -20.63
C ALA A 259 -9.38 3.45 -19.75
N GLY A 260 -8.10 3.82 -19.83
CA GLY A 260 -7.02 3.22 -19.05
C GLY A 260 -6.66 3.95 -17.75
N ALA A 261 -7.46 4.90 -17.29
CA ALA A 261 -7.24 5.68 -16.07
C ALA A 261 -8.44 5.64 -15.13
N GLY A 262 -8.22 5.86 -13.84
CA GLY A 262 -9.28 5.96 -12.85
C GLY A 262 -9.62 7.38 -12.41
N GLY A 263 -8.87 8.40 -12.87
CA GLY A 263 -9.19 9.80 -12.64
C GLY A 263 -8.14 10.76 -13.18
N PRO A 264 -8.41 12.09 -13.09
CA PRO A 264 -7.49 13.12 -13.56
C PRO A 264 -6.16 13.16 -12.80
N LEU A 265 -5.05 13.14 -13.54
CA LEU A 265 -3.70 13.29 -13.01
C LEU A 265 -2.94 14.26 -13.89
N PHE A 266 -2.44 15.35 -13.31
CA PHE A 266 -1.68 16.37 -14.02
C PHE A 266 -0.30 16.54 -13.42
N VAL A 267 0.66 16.85 -14.28
CA VAL A 267 2.04 17.16 -13.93
C VAL A 267 2.25 18.66 -14.15
N ARG A 268 2.79 19.35 -13.15
CA ARG A 268 3.20 20.75 -13.29
C ARG A 268 4.37 20.85 -14.29
N SER A 269 4.30 21.78 -15.23
CA SER A 269 5.36 21.98 -16.23
C SER A 269 6.67 22.39 -15.56
N GLY A 270 7.79 21.90 -16.09
CA GLY A 270 9.11 22.08 -15.49
C GLY A 270 9.47 21.05 -14.41
N ALA A 271 8.53 20.17 -14.02
CA ALA A 271 8.80 19.12 -13.06
C ALA A 271 9.77 18.05 -13.60
N ILE A 272 10.70 17.63 -12.74
CA ILE A 272 11.47 16.40 -12.91
C ILE A 272 10.86 15.36 -11.98
N ILE A 273 10.18 14.36 -12.53
CA ILE A 273 9.56 13.28 -11.75
C ILE A 273 10.48 12.05 -11.79
N PRO A 274 11.25 11.75 -10.73
CA PRO A 274 12.10 10.58 -10.70
C PRO A 274 11.25 9.32 -10.63
N MET A 275 11.44 8.42 -11.61
CA MET A 275 10.73 7.16 -11.68
C MET A 275 11.71 6.00 -11.77
N TRP A 276 11.51 4.97 -10.96
CA TRP A 276 12.16 3.69 -11.16
C TRP A 276 11.65 3.02 -12.44
N ARG A 277 12.48 2.15 -12.99
CA ARG A 277 12.02 1.16 -13.96
C ARG A 277 11.20 0.13 -13.20
N PHE A 278 9.99 -0.17 -13.66
CA PHE A 278 9.19 -1.23 -13.05
C PHE A 278 9.85 -2.58 -13.34
N ALA A 279 9.90 -3.44 -12.31
CA ALA A 279 10.63 -4.71 -12.23
C ALA A 279 12.12 -4.61 -11.87
N LEU A 280 12.59 -5.57 -11.07
CA LEU A 280 14.02 -5.79 -10.82
C LEU A 280 14.70 -6.12 -12.14
N HIS A 281 15.89 -5.57 -12.35
CA HIS A 281 16.71 -5.96 -13.50
C HIS A 281 16.91 -7.49 -13.47
N PRO A 282 16.68 -8.24 -14.57
CA PRO A 282 16.74 -9.70 -14.56
C PRO A 282 18.03 -10.27 -13.96
N PHE A 283 19.16 -9.60 -14.18
CA PHE A 283 20.43 -9.99 -13.58
C PHE A 283 20.49 -9.75 -12.07
N HIS A 284 19.87 -8.69 -11.56
CA HIS A 284 19.78 -8.44 -10.12
C HIS A 284 18.89 -9.49 -9.45
N LEU A 285 17.72 -9.78 -10.04
CA LEU A 285 16.84 -10.86 -9.56
C LEU A 285 17.58 -12.20 -9.55
N SER A 286 18.23 -12.58 -10.66
CA SER A 286 18.98 -13.83 -10.75
C SER A 286 20.12 -13.92 -9.73
N ARG A 287 20.85 -12.82 -9.48
CA ARG A 287 21.90 -12.76 -8.45
C ARG A 287 21.33 -12.91 -7.05
N LEU A 288 20.29 -12.15 -6.73
CA LEU A 288 19.63 -12.19 -5.42
C LEU A 288 19.03 -13.57 -5.16
N PHE A 289 18.29 -14.13 -6.12
CA PHE A 289 17.70 -15.45 -6.02
C PHE A 289 18.75 -16.54 -5.78
N LYS A 290 19.87 -16.50 -6.52
CA LYS A 290 20.98 -17.45 -6.30
C LYS A 290 21.62 -17.29 -4.93
N LYS A 291 21.78 -16.05 -4.46
CA LYS A 291 22.32 -15.76 -3.13
C LYS A 291 21.43 -16.35 -2.03
N GLU A 292 20.12 -16.16 -2.12
CA GLU A 292 19.17 -16.57 -1.07
C GLU A 292 18.82 -18.07 -1.13
N THR A 293 18.76 -18.67 -2.34
CA THR A 293 18.30 -20.06 -2.52
C THR A 293 19.42 -21.05 -2.85
N GLY A 294 20.64 -20.58 -3.08
CA GLY A 294 21.77 -21.37 -3.59
C GLY A 294 21.65 -21.82 -5.06
N THR A 295 20.49 -21.62 -5.70
CA THR A 295 20.18 -22.12 -7.05
C THR A 295 20.03 -20.97 -8.04
N ALA A 296 20.53 -21.12 -9.26
CA ALA A 296 20.27 -20.09 -10.29
C ALA A 296 18.77 -20.04 -10.60
N TYR A 297 18.23 -18.82 -10.75
CA TYR A 297 16.79 -18.61 -11.02
C TYR A 297 16.30 -19.41 -12.24
N SER A 298 17.09 -19.46 -13.32
CA SER A 298 16.77 -20.25 -14.51
C SER A 298 16.64 -21.74 -14.23
N ASP A 299 17.51 -22.28 -13.39
CA ASP A 299 17.55 -23.71 -13.08
C ASP A 299 16.38 -24.08 -12.17
N TYR A 300 16.06 -23.22 -11.21
CA TYR A 300 14.89 -23.37 -10.35
C TYR A 300 13.57 -23.38 -11.15
N VAL A 301 13.39 -22.39 -12.04
CA VAL A 301 12.20 -22.33 -12.93
C VAL A 301 12.14 -23.56 -13.82
N MET A 302 13.29 -24.01 -14.36
CA MET A 302 13.36 -25.23 -15.16
C MET A 302 12.93 -26.45 -14.35
N ALA A 303 13.42 -26.62 -13.12
CA ALA A 303 13.07 -27.74 -12.26
C ALA A 303 11.55 -27.80 -11.96
N ILE A 304 10.92 -26.65 -11.68
CA ILE A 304 9.46 -26.56 -11.52
C ILE A 304 8.74 -26.98 -12.81
N ARG A 305 9.15 -26.42 -13.95
CA ARG A 305 8.55 -26.75 -15.26
C ARG A 305 8.66 -28.23 -15.58
N MET A 306 9.81 -28.85 -15.29
CA MET A 306 10.06 -30.27 -15.54
C MET A 306 9.26 -31.17 -14.61
N THR A 307 9.10 -30.77 -13.35
CA THR A 307 8.25 -31.48 -12.37
C THR A 307 6.79 -31.43 -12.78
N GLN A 308 6.28 -30.25 -13.17
CA GLN A 308 4.91 -30.09 -13.66
C GLN A 308 4.68 -30.84 -14.98
N ALA A 309 5.67 -30.80 -15.88
CA ALA A 309 5.59 -31.52 -17.14
C ALA A 309 5.48 -33.04 -16.93
N LYS A 310 6.27 -33.60 -16.00
CA LYS A 310 6.20 -35.02 -15.65
C LYS A 310 4.81 -35.38 -15.13
N LYS A 311 4.24 -34.57 -14.23
CA LYS A 311 2.86 -34.78 -13.73
C LYS A 311 1.83 -34.78 -14.86
N LEU A 312 1.88 -33.81 -15.76
CA LEU A 312 0.94 -33.70 -16.89
C LEU A 312 1.07 -34.88 -17.86
N LEU A 313 2.29 -35.28 -18.21
CA LEU A 313 2.51 -36.44 -19.09
C LEU A 313 2.05 -37.75 -18.43
N SER A 314 2.33 -37.94 -17.14
CA SER A 314 1.84 -39.09 -16.37
C SER A 314 0.31 -39.13 -16.29
N ALA A 315 -0.36 -37.97 -16.32
CA ALA A 315 -1.82 -37.85 -16.39
C ALA A 315 -2.39 -38.00 -17.83
N GLY A 316 -1.54 -38.29 -18.82
CA GLY A 316 -1.97 -38.56 -20.20
C GLY A 316 -2.11 -37.34 -21.11
N HIS A 317 -1.67 -36.16 -20.68
CA HIS A 317 -1.68 -34.97 -21.55
C HIS A 317 -0.71 -35.15 -22.75
N LYS A 318 -1.10 -34.62 -23.91
CA LYS A 318 -0.26 -34.64 -25.11
C LYS A 318 0.97 -33.74 -24.93
N VAL A 319 2.09 -34.12 -25.57
CA VAL A 319 3.39 -33.42 -25.45
C VAL A 319 3.29 -31.92 -25.77
N TYR A 320 2.56 -31.53 -26.82
CA TYR A 320 2.43 -30.12 -27.20
C TYR A 320 1.57 -29.32 -26.19
N GLU A 321 0.54 -29.94 -25.61
CA GLU A 321 -0.29 -29.30 -24.58
C GLU A 321 0.49 -29.11 -23.30
N THR A 322 1.25 -30.12 -22.89
CA THR A 322 2.16 -30.05 -21.73
C THR A 322 3.22 -28.97 -21.94
N ALA A 323 3.82 -28.88 -23.14
CA ALA A 323 4.80 -27.84 -23.45
C ALA A 323 4.21 -26.43 -23.25
N SER A 324 3.01 -26.19 -23.78
CA SER A 324 2.31 -24.91 -23.63
C SER A 324 1.98 -24.61 -22.16
N ARG A 325 1.41 -25.58 -21.43
CA ARG A 325 1.08 -25.45 -20.00
C ARG A 325 2.30 -25.22 -19.10
N CYS A 326 3.47 -25.71 -19.49
CA CYS A 326 4.73 -25.48 -18.79
C CYS A 326 5.50 -24.24 -19.28
N GLY A 327 4.91 -23.42 -20.14
CA GLY A 327 5.48 -22.14 -20.56
C GLY A 327 6.63 -22.24 -21.58
N PHE A 328 6.63 -23.29 -22.41
CA PHE A 328 7.52 -23.40 -23.57
C PHE A 328 6.84 -22.83 -24.82
N LYS A 329 7.61 -22.14 -25.66
CA LYS A 329 7.12 -21.56 -26.92
C LYS A 329 6.77 -22.62 -27.95
N ASP A 330 7.44 -23.76 -27.93
CA ASP A 330 7.25 -24.86 -28.87
C ASP A 330 7.57 -26.22 -28.22
N ALA A 331 6.94 -27.27 -28.76
CA ALA A 331 7.06 -28.62 -28.25
C ALA A 331 8.45 -29.25 -28.48
N GLY A 332 9.21 -28.75 -29.46
CA GLY A 332 10.56 -29.24 -29.79
C GLY A 332 11.57 -28.86 -28.71
N ASN A 333 11.61 -27.57 -28.35
CA ASN A 333 12.44 -27.05 -27.26
C ASN A 333 12.05 -27.68 -25.91
N PHE A 334 10.75 -27.86 -25.67
CA PHE A 334 10.27 -28.62 -24.52
C PHE A 334 10.84 -30.04 -24.48
N SER A 335 10.71 -30.79 -25.59
CA SER A 335 11.16 -32.19 -25.63
C SER A 335 12.66 -32.33 -25.40
N LYS A 336 13.48 -31.43 -25.97
CA LYS A 336 14.93 -31.40 -25.72
C LYS A 336 15.25 -31.12 -24.24
N ALA A 337 14.59 -30.14 -23.64
CA ALA A 337 14.79 -29.79 -22.24
C ALA A 337 14.36 -30.92 -21.30
N PHE A 338 13.21 -31.55 -21.60
CA PHE A 338 12.67 -32.66 -20.83
C PHE A 338 13.59 -33.89 -20.87
N SER A 339 14.02 -34.30 -22.06
CA SER A 339 14.98 -35.40 -22.22
C SER A 339 16.30 -35.12 -21.52
N LYS A 340 16.80 -33.89 -21.59
CA LYS A 340 18.03 -33.49 -20.90
C LYS A 340 17.87 -33.59 -19.38
N TYR A 341 16.71 -33.21 -18.85
CA TYR A 341 16.48 -33.17 -17.40
C TYR A 341 16.16 -34.55 -16.79
N TRP A 342 15.33 -35.36 -17.46
CA TRP A 342 14.88 -36.65 -16.94
C TRP A 342 15.62 -37.86 -17.53
N GLY A 343 16.49 -37.65 -18.52
CA GLY A 343 17.21 -38.71 -19.23
C GLY A 343 16.35 -39.51 -20.20
N ILE A 344 15.06 -39.20 -20.35
CA ILE A 344 14.13 -39.93 -21.23
C ILE A 344 13.19 -38.98 -22.01
N PRO A 345 12.75 -39.37 -23.22
CA PRO A 345 11.81 -38.58 -24.01
C PRO A 345 10.46 -38.39 -23.31
N PRO A 346 9.78 -37.25 -23.51
CA PRO A 346 8.47 -37.00 -22.91
C PRO A 346 7.41 -38.02 -23.37
N ALA A 347 7.52 -38.56 -24.58
CA ALA A 347 6.62 -39.58 -25.10
C ALA A 347 6.69 -40.93 -24.36
N SER A 348 7.76 -41.16 -23.58
CA SER A 348 7.95 -42.37 -22.78
C SER A 348 7.09 -42.37 -21.50
N PHE A 349 6.66 -41.20 -21.03
CA PHE A 349 5.67 -41.08 -19.97
C PHE A 349 4.27 -41.24 -20.57
N LYS A 350 3.86 -42.49 -20.81
CA LYS A 350 2.45 -42.83 -21.09
C LYS A 350 1.71 -43.08 -19.78
N ALA A 351 0.45 -42.66 -19.72
CA ALA A 351 -0.43 -42.94 -18.60
C ALA A 351 -0.42 -44.45 -18.29
N LYS A 352 -0.22 -44.81 -17.01
CA LYS A 352 -0.62 -46.14 -16.55
C LYS A 352 -2.13 -46.20 -16.76
N ARG A 353 -2.57 -47.05 -17.69
CA ARG A 353 -3.98 -47.45 -17.75
C ARG A 353 -4.21 -48.30 -16.50
N GLU A 354 -4.99 -47.77 -15.56
CA GLU A 354 -5.69 -48.61 -14.58
C GLU A 354 -6.78 -49.42 -15.29
#